data_AF-M0PTM4-F1
#
_entry.id   AF-M0PTM4-F1
#
_cell.length_a   1.000
_cell.length_b   1.000
_cell.length_c   1.000
_cell.angle_alpha   90.00
_cell.angle_beta   90.00
_cell.angle_gamma   90.00
#
_symmetry.space_group_name_H-M   'P 1'
#
loop_
_entity.id
_entity.type
_entity.pdbx_description
1 polymer ?
#
loop_
_entity_poly.entity_id
_entity_poly.type
_entity_poly.pdbx_seq_one_letter_code
_entity_poly.pdbx_strand_id
1 'polypeptide(L)' 'MGDRACDREFCPECDLAVARTDDSCPECGAPIDRLDETSPDR' A
#
# COMPACT_ATOMS: atom_id res chain seq x y z
N MET A 1 8.29 -21.42 -8.46
CA MET A 1 8.58 -20.84 -7.13
C MET A 1 7.74 -19.58 -7.10
N GLY A 2 6.70 -19.57 -6.26
CA GLY A 2 5.61 -18.60 -6.38
C GLY A 2 5.97 -17.26 -5.76
N ASP A 3 6.04 -16.23 -6.59
CA ASP A 3 6.13 -14.82 -6.23
C ASP A 3 4.86 -14.35 -5.51
N ARG A 4 4.64 -14.80 -4.27
CA ARG A 4 3.66 -14.18 -3.36
C ARG A 4 4.27 -12.95 -2.68
N ALA A 5 4.86 -12.07 -3.49
CA ALA A 5 5.48 -10.82 -3.03
C ALA A 5 4.83 -9.58 -3.67
N CYS A 6 3.67 -9.73 -4.30
CA CYS A 6 3.02 -8.64 -5.04
C CYS A 6 1.97 -7.86 -4.24
N ASP A 7 1.75 -8.16 -2.95
CA ASP A 7 0.85 -7.37 -2.08
C ASP A 7 1.57 -6.16 -1.46
N ARG A 8 2.37 -5.46 -2.26
CA ARG A 8 3.06 -4.22 -1.88
C ARG A 8 2.50 -3.07 -2.70
N GLU A 9 2.17 -1.99 -2.02
CA GLU A 9 1.78 -0.74 -2.64
C GLU A 9 3.01 0.12 -2.86
N PHE A 10 2.94 1.02 -3.83
CA PHE A 10 4.03 1.96 -4.10
C PHE A 10 3.66 3.31 -3.52
N CYS A 11 4.57 3.88 -2.75
CA CYS A 11 4.39 5.21 -2.19
C CYS A 11 4.37 6.26 -3.32
N PRO A 12 3.35 7.13 -3.40
CA PRO A 12 3.27 8.12 -4.48
C PRO A 12 4.34 9.23 -4.41
N GLU A 13 4.97 9.43 -3.25
CA GLU A 13 5.97 10.49 -3.05
C GLU A 13 7.39 10.04 -3.39
N CYS A 14 7.77 8.81 -3.00
CA CYS A 14 9.14 8.31 -3.14
C CYS A 14 9.26 7.04 -3.98
N ASP A 15 8.15 6.53 -4.52
CA ASP A 15 8.07 5.30 -5.32
C ASP A 15 8.57 4.04 -4.60
N LEU A 16 8.61 4.09 -3.26
CA LEU A 16 9.06 2.96 -2.45
C LEU A 16 7.98 1.88 -2.39
N ALA A 17 8.38 0.62 -2.57
CA ALA A 17 7.53 -0.54 -2.31
C ALA A 17 7.29 -0.72 -0.80
N VAL A 18 6.09 -0.37 -0.35
CA VAL A 18 5.61 -0.49 1.05
C VAL A 18 4.62 -1.65 1.15
N ALA A 19 4.43 -2.22 2.36
CA ALA A 19 3.44 -3.28 2.50
C ALA A 19 2.04 -2.69 2.47
N ARG A 20 1.07 -3.38 1.86
CA ARG A 20 -0.35 -2.96 1.84
C ARG A 20 -0.96 -2.78 3.24
N THR A 21 -0.33 -3.38 4.25
CA THR A 21 -0.75 -3.27 5.65
C THR A 21 -0.29 -1.97 6.31
N ASP A 22 0.63 -1.22 5.72
CA ASP A 22 1.14 0.04 6.28
C ASP A 22 0.22 1.20 5.90
N ASP A 23 -0.22 1.98 6.90
CA ASP A 23 -1.00 3.21 6.69
C ASP A 23 -0.11 4.42 6.28
N SER A 24 1.22 4.29 6.38
CA SER A 24 2.17 5.34 6.04
C SER A 24 3.53 4.78 5.61
N CYS A 25 4.22 5.50 4.73
CA CYS A 25 5.54 5.10 4.24
C CYS A 25 6.62 5.31 5.31
N PRO A 26 7.42 4.28 5.66
CA PRO A 26 8.45 4.39 6.69
C PRO A 26 9.66 5.25 6.29
N GLU A 27 9.89 5.47 4.99
CA GLU A 27 11.03 6.26 4.52
C GLU A 27 10.74 7.76 4.44
N CYS A 28 9.59 8.14 3.87
CA CYS A 28 9.23 9.55 3.68
C CYS A 28 8.14 10.06 4.63
N GLY A 29 7.39 9.16 5.28
CA GLY A 29 6.28 9.51 6.17
C GLY A 29 4.97 9.86 5.46
N ALA A 30 4.86 9.67 4.14
CA ALA A 30 3.63 9.96 3.40
C ALA A 30 2.51 8.96 3.75
N PRO A 31 1.25 9.40 3.88
CA PRO A 31 0.12 8.50 4.14
C PRO A 31 -0.16 7.60 2.92
N ILE A 32 -0.37 6.31 3.17
CA ILE A 32 -0.77 5.33 2.16
C ILE A 32 -2.28 5.17 2.30
N ASP A 33 -3.02 6.00 1.56
CA ASP A 33 -4.49 6.00 1.62
C ASP A 33 -5.01 4.72 0.97
N ARG A 34 -5.50 3.78 1.79
CA ARG A 34 -6.07 2.51 1.33
C ARG A 34 -7.47 2.75 0.74
N LEU A 35 -7.53 3.49 -0.37
CA LEU A 35 -8.74 3.72 -1.16
C LEU A 35 -9.11 2.42 -1.86
N ASP A 36 -9.85 1.55 -1.17
CA ASP A 36 -10.92 0.70 -1.72
C ASP A 36 -11.15 -0.52 -0.80
N GLU A 37 -11.70 -0.33 0.41
CA GLU A 37 -12.25 -1.48 1.15
C GLU A 37 -13.57 -1.20 1.89
N THR A 38 -14.26 -0.10 1.58
CA THR A 38 -15.58 0.18 2.16
C THR A 38 -16.60 0.72 1.15
N SER A 39 -16.81 -0.01 0.06
CA SER A 39 -18.15 -0.09 -0.56
C SER A 39 -18.79 -1.45 -0.30
N PRO A 40 -19.27 -1.73 0.93
CA PRO A 40 -20.04 -2.93 1.27
C PRO A 40 -21.51 -2.86 0.79
N ASP A 41 -21.77 -2.41 -0.44
CA ASP A 41 -23.14 -2.24 -0.98
C ASP A 41 -23.34 -2.98 -2.32
N ARG A 42 -23.44 -4.31 -2.26
CA ARG A 42 -24.05 -5.14 -3.32
C ARG A 42 -24.86 -6.30 -2.73
#